data_AF-A0A838Y226-F1
#
_entry.id   AF-A0A838Y226-F1
#
_cell.length_a   1.000
_cell.length_b   1.000
_cell.length_c   1.000
_cell.angle_alpha   90.00
_cell.angle_beta   90.00
_cell.angle_gamma   90.00
#
_symmetry.space_group_name_H-M   'P 1'
#
loop_
_entity.id
_entity.type
_entity.pdbx_description
1 polymer ?
#
loop_
_entity_poly.entity_id
_entity_poly.type
_entity_poly.pdbx_seq_one_letter_code
_entity_poly.pdbx_strand_id
1 'polypeptide(L)'
;MYSVWIDCQVMYSAAHNIYVNNIILGYWMYSLTDLFSMMSYHLHIILRNYFFVLAHFFILVLCWKYLRGRYLLQCWQFCGVNLSTILECYQQRLLISMILVSLGLSLILYFPLRVILFLGSDFVYVAGVALGWRRGWMVMLVGMLSLLARVLLQGVEWLWVLYVVLDVLIYYLMGSIIRIVLHMDADVLSWSDILFVCMNKILVSLFSAACWLLLMQDTWSNGFSLLLFRLVAWPLISLPLISLLLMLLREDYRESRLAAMLDDKCVASSVSAR
;
A
#
# COMPACT_ATOMS: atom_id res chain seq x y z
N MET A 1 4.55 -2.96 21.17
CA MET A 1 3.42 -3.17 20.23
C MET A 1 2.08 -3.22 20.97
N TYR A 2 1.75 -2.16 21.74
CA TYR A 2 0.82 -2.27 22.87
C TYR A 2 -0.15 -1.08 23.05
N SER A 3 -1.03 -0.83 22.08
CA SER A 3 -2.35 -0.23 22.39
C SER A 3 -3.43 -1.09 21.77
N VAL A 4 -3.43 -1.23 20.44
CA VAL A 4 -4.38 -2.08 19.70
C VAL A 4 -4.37 -3.53 20.21
N TRP A 5 -3.22 -4.04 20.67
CA TRP A 5 -3.11 -5.34 21.34
C TRP A 5 -3.37 -5.32 22.84
N ILE A 6 -3.24 -4.19 23.55
CA ILE A 6 -3.79 -4.08 24.92
C ILE A 6 -5.30 -4.04 24.84
N ASP A 7 -5.93 -3.36 23.88
CA ASP A 7 -7.38 -3.38 23.74
C ASP A 7 -7.89 -4.78 23.33
N CYS A 8 -7.15 -5.53 22.51
CA CYS A 8 -7.42 -6.96 22.29
C CYS A 8 -7.08 -7.87 23.49
N GLN A 9 -6.08 -7.56 24.33
CA GLN A 9 -5.76 -8.30 25.57
C GLN A 9 -6.68 -7.95 26.75
N VAL A 10 -7.24 -6.74 26.77
CA VAL A 10 -8.27 -6.28 27.70
C VAL A 10 -9.62 -6.84 27.25
N MET A 11 -9.88 -6.96 25.95
CA MET A 11 -10.89 -7.90 25.45
C MET A 11 -10.56 -9.32 25.90
N TYR A 12 -9.32 -9.80 25.85
CA TYR A 12 -9.01 -11.14 26.36
C TYR A 12 -9.27 -11.24 27.87
N SER A 13 -9.04 -10.22 28.69
CA SER A 13 -9.34 -10.25 30.14
C SER A 13 -10.85 -10.13 30.45
N ALA A 14 -11.55 -9.21 29.79
CA ALA A 14 -13.00 -9.01 29.97
C ALA A 14 -13.80 -10.16 29.34
N ALA A 15 -13.42 -10.60 28.14
CA ALA A 15 -13.99 -11.78 27.51
C ALA A 15 -13.59 -13.05 28.27
N HIS A 16 -12.38 -13.23 28.82
CA HIS A 16 -12.08 -14.43 29.63
C HIS A 16 -12.92 -14.50 30.91
N ASN A 17 -13.37 -13.37 31.48
CA ASN A 17 -14.39 -13.38 32.55
C ASN A 17 -15.82 -13.69 32.06
N ILE A 18 -16.15 -13.41 30.80
CA ILE A 18 -17.44 -13.76 30.16
C ILE A 18 -17.42 -15.20 29.59
N TYR A 19 -16.25 -15.69 29.16
CA TYR A 19 -16.02 -16.99 28.56
C TYR A 19 -15.77 -18.07 29.61
N VAL A 20 -15.12 -17.81 30.75
CA VAL A 20 -14.98 -18.83 31.82
C VAL A 20 -16.35 -19.28 32.34
N ASN A 21 -17.37 -18.40 32.31
CA ASN A 21 -18.76 -18.77 32.62
C ASN A 21 -19.52 -19.44 31.45
N ASN A 22 -18.95 -19.50 30.23
CA ASN A 22 -19.59 -20.08 29.03
C ASN A 22 -18.78 -21.22 28.37
N ILE A 23 -17.56 -21.53 28.83
CA ILE A 23 -16.63 -22.50 28.22
C ILE A 23 -17.13 -23.96 28.24
N ILE A 24 -18.26 -24.24 28.91
CA ILE A 24 -18.88 -25.57 28.92
C ILE A 24 -19.77 -25.82 27.67
N LEU A 25 -20.26 -24.78 26.98
CA LEU A 25 -21.20 -24.91 25.87
C LEU A 25 -20.90 -23.89 24.74
N GLY A 26 -20.21 -24.33 23.68
CA GLY A 26 -20.16 -23.56 22.43
C GLY A 26 -18.77 -23.29 21.84
N TYR A 27 -17.94 -24.33 21.65
CA TYR A 27 -17.22 -24.35 20.37
C TYR A 27 -18.27 -24.38 19.26
N TRP A 28 -18.07 -23.60 18.18
CA TRP A 28 -18.99 -23.44 17.03
C TRP A 28 -20.22 -22.55 17.23
N MET A 29 -20.01 -21.22 17.31
CA MET A 29 -20.63 -20.22 16.42
C MET A 29 -20.25 -18.81 16.91
N TYR A 30 -19.50 -18.06 16.11
CA TYR A 30 -19.51 -16.59 16.26
C TYR A 30 -20.91 -16.11 15.87
N SER A 31 -21.59 -15.39 16.74
CA SER A 31 -22.85 -14.76 16.36
C SER A 31 -22.56 -13.68 15.31
N LEU A 32 -23.51 -13.45 14.39
CA LEU A 32 -23.43 -12.32 13.46
C LEU A 32 -23.30 -10.99 14.22
N THR A 33 -23.83 -10.90 15.44
CA THR A 33 -23.65 -9.73 16.32
C THR A 33 -22.19 -9.46 16.66
N ASP A 34 -21.40 -10.51 16.87
CA ASP A 34 -20.00 -10.40 17.29
C ASP A 34 -19.13 -9.98 16.10
N LEU A 35 -19.47 -10.49 14.91
CA LEU A 35 -18.89 -10.06 13.64
C LEU A 35 -19.16 -8.57 13.37
N PHE A 36 -20.40 -8.11 13.49
CA PHE A 36 -20.75 -6.71 13.30
C PHE A 36 -20.12 -5.81 14.38
N SER A 37 -19.99 -6.28 15.61
CA SER A 37 -19.29 -5.58 16.70
C SER A 37 -17.80 -5.40 16.39
N MET A 38 -17.09 -6.47 16.00
CA MET A 38 -15.70 -6.43 15.54
C MET A 38 -15.50 -5.49 14.34
N MET A 39 -16.39 -5.55 13.35
CA MET A 39 -16.34 -4.65 12.19
C MET A 39 -16.54 -3.18 12.59
N SER A 40 -17.52 -2.89 13.45
CA SER A 40 -17.80 -1.54 13.96
C SER A 40 -16.60 -0.99 14.75
N TYR A 41 -15.96 -1.82 15.57
CA TYR A 41 -14.75 -1.46 16.32
C TYR A 41 -13.57 -1.09 15.40
N HIS A 42 -13.26 -1.93 14.40
CA HIS A 42 -12.20 -1.63 13.43
C HIS A 42 -12.50 -0.36 12.60
N LEU A 43 -13.76 -0.18 12.19
CA LEU A 43 -14.21 1.03 11.48
C LEU A 43 -14.03 2.28 12.36
N HIS A 44 -14.45 2.22 13.62
CA HIS A 44 -14.34 3.32 14.57
C HIS A 44 -12.88 3.70 14.85
N ILE A 45 -11.97 2.73 14.97
CA ILE A 45 -10.52 2.99 15.09
C ILE A 45 -10.00 3.75 13.87
N ILE A 46 -10.40 3.36 12.66
CA ILE A 46 -9.99 4.05 11.43
C ILE A 46 -10.55 5.47 11.38
N LEU A 47 -11.85 5.64 11.65
CA LEU A 47 -12.51 6.95 11.63
C LEU A 47 -11.87 7.91 12.65
N ARG A 48 -11.58 7.43 13.87
CA ARG A 48 -10.87 8.20 14.90
C ARG A 48 -9.46 8.63 14.47
N ASN A 49 -8.79 7.85 13.63
CA ASN A 49 -7.44 8.12 13.13
C ASN A 49 -7.42 8.64 11.68
N TYR A 50 -8.58 8.99 11.11
CA TYR A 50 -8.70 9.33 9.69
C TYR A 50 -7.92 10.60 9.30
N PHE A 51 -7.66 11.51 10.25
CA PHE A 51 -6.76 12.63 10.04
C PHE A 51 -5.35 12.20 9.57
N PHE A 52 -4.82 11.08 10.06
CA PHE A 52 -3.51 10.57 9.64
C PHE A 52 -3.55 9.93 8.26
N VAL A 53 -4.70 9.38 7.87
CA VAL A 53 -4.95 8.96 6.49
C VAL A 53 -4.92 10.19 5.58
N LEU A 54 -5.68 11.24 5.91
CA LEU A 54 -5.69 12.51 5.18
C LEU A 54 -4.29 13.16 5.10
N ALA A 55 -3.46 13.03 6.15
CA ALA A 55 -2.07 13.49 6.13
C ALA A 55 -1.22 12.75 5.08
N HIS A 56 -1.42 11.43 4.89
CA HIS A 56 -0.76 10.69 3.80
C HIS A 56 -1.22 11.16 2.43
N PHE A 57 -2.52 11.45 2.24
CA PHE A 57 -3.04 12.04 1.00
C PHE A 57 -2.44 13.43 0.72
N PHE A 58 -2.38 14.29 1.73
CA PHE A 58 -1.84 15.64 1.59
C PHE A 58 -0.34 15.61 1.26
N ILE A 59 0.45 14.81 1.98
CA ILE A 59 1.89 14.68 1.71
C ILE A 59 2.13 14.00 0.37
N LEU A 60 1.31 13.03 -0.06
CA LEU A 60 1.40 12.47 -1.42
C LEU A 60 1.28 13.56 -2.49
N VAL A 61 0.28 14.44 -2.39
CA VAL A 61 0.08 15.54 -3.33
C VAL A 61 1.24 16.54 -3.29
N LEU A 62 1.82 16.82 -2.12
CA LEU A 62 3.00 17.70 -1.99
C LEU A 62 4.27 17.06 -2.59
N CYS A 63 4.56 15.80 -2.26
CA CYS A 63 5.69 15.04 -2.80
C CYS A 63 5.59 14.92 -4.32
N TRP A 64 4.40 14.62 -4.84
CA TRP A 64 4.12 14.62 -6.28
C TRP A 64 4.40 15.98 -6.91
N LYS A 65 3.78 17.07 -6.43
CA LYS A 65 4.03 18.43 -6.96
C LYS A 65 5.51 18.81 -6.98
N TYR A 66 6.22 18.53 -5.88
CA TYR A 66 7.65 18.86 -5.74
C TYR A 66 8.55 18.06 -6.68
N LEU A 67 8.35 16.73 -6.74
CA LEU A 67 9.14 15.85 -7.60
C LEU A 67 8.80 16.06 -9.08
N ARG A 68 7.52 16.30 -9.42
CA ARG A 68 7.07 16.64 -10.79
C ARG A 68 7.71 17.91 -11.30
N GLY A 69 7.82 18.96 -10.48
CA GLY A 69 8.51 20.19 -10.86
C GLY A 69 9.99 19.96 -11.24
N ARG A 70 10.68 19.08 -10.51
CA ARG A 70 12.05 18.66 -10.85
C ARG A 70 12.12 17.73 -12.07
N TYR A 71 11.14 16.86 -12.26
CA TYR A 71 11.02 15.97 -13.42
C TYR A 71 10.86 16.77 -14.71
N LEU A 72 9.93 17.73 -14.75
CA LEU A 72 9.71 18.60 -15.91
C LEU A 72 10.99 19.36 -16.29
N LEU A 73 11.72 19.89 -15.30
CA LEU A 73 13.00 20.55 -15.53
C LEU A 73 14.05 19.62 -16.17
N GLN A 74 14.10 18.35 -15.74
CA GLN A 74 15.03 17.35 -16.29
C GLN A 74 14.64 16.93 -17.71
N CYS A 75 13.35 16.77 -18.01
CA CYS A 75 12.88 16.48 -19.36
C CYS A 75 13.25 17.58 -20.36
N TRP A 76 13.20 18.85 -19.95
CA TRP A 76 13.57 19.99 -20.78
C TRP A 76 15.09 20.15 -20.98
N GLN A 77 15.91 19.59 -20.08
CA GLN A 77 17.38 19.70 -20.12
C GLN A 77 18.06 18.55 -20.89
N PHE A 78 17.43 17.37 -20.95
CA PHE A 78 18.03 16.17 -21.56
C PHE A 78 17.40 15.81 -22.92
N CYS A 79 17.62 16.69 -23.91
CA CYS A 79 17.32 16.39 -25.30
C CYS A 79 18.12 15.15 -25.77
N GLY A 80 17.41 14.08 -26.17
CA GLY A 80 18.00 12.82 -26.63
C GLY A 80 18.04 11.65 -25.64
N VAL A 81 17.51 11.79 -24.40
CA VAL A 81 17.37 10.65 -23.45
C VAL A 81 15.96 10.06 -23.53
N ASN A 82 15.84 8.72 -23.55
CA ASN A 82 14.55 8.02 -23.57
C ASN A 82 13.63 8.45 -22.42
N LEU A 83 12.58 9.22 -22.75
CA LEU A 83 11.66 9.83 -21.79
C LEU A 83 10.99 8.83 -20.84
N SER A 84 10.69 7.62 -21.34
CA SER A 84 10.17 6.48 -20.57
C SER A 84 11.08 6.11 -19.40
N THR A 85 12.40 6.11 -19.63
CA THR A 85 13.40 5.76 -18.59
C THR A 85 13.50 6.83 -17.52
N ILE A 86 13.35 8.12 -17.88
CA ILE A 86 13.32 9.22 -16.93
C ILE A 86 12.03 9.13 -16.08
N LEU A 87 10.88 8.88 -16.71
CA LEU A 87 9.60 8.74 -16.04
C LEU A 87 9.62 7.57 -15.03
N GLU A 88 10.06 6.39 -15.43
CA GLU A 88 10.18 5.23 -14.52
C GLU A 88 11.12 5.53 -13.33
N CYS A 89 12.23 6.24 -13.54
CA CYS A 89 13.14 6.66 -12.46
C CYS A 89 12.50 7.70 -11.51
N TYR A 90 11.69 8.62 -12.04
CA TYR A 90 10.92 9.58 -11.24
C TYR A 90 9.85 8.86 -10.40
N GLN A 91 9.08 7.95 -11.01
CA GLN A 91 8.07 7.14 -10.33
C GLN A 91 8.67 6.29 -9.21
N GLN A 92 9.83 5.68 -9.45
CA GLN A 92 10.58 4.95 -8.43
C GLN A 92 10.97 5.84 -7.23
N ARG A 93 11.46 7.06 -7.49
CA ARG A 93 11.81 8.03 -6.43
C ARG A 93 10.57 8.50 -5.66
N LEU A 94 9.45 8.75 -6.34
CA LEU A 94 8.18 9.11 -5.71
C LEU A 94 7.72 8.01 -4.75
N LEU A 95 7.67 6.75 -5.21
CA LEU A 95 7.24 5.62 -4.39
C LEU A 95 8.18 5.37 -3.19
N ILE A 96 9.50 5.45 -3.39
CA ILE A 96 10.49 5.38 -2.29
C ILE A 96 10.25 6.49 -1.27
N SER A 97 10.04 7.74 -1.72
CA SER A 97 9.77 8.86 -0.81
C SER A 97 8.49 8.66 -0.01
N MET A 98 7.44 8.11 -0.62
CA MET A 98 6.17 7.81 0.04
C MET A 98 6.29 6.69 1.09
N ILE A 99 7.10 5.67 0.84
CA ILE A 99 7.42 4.62 1.84
C ILE A 99 8.13 5.23 3.05
N LEU A 100 9.13 6.09 2.83
CA LEU A 100 9.88 6.75 3.91
C LEU A 100 9.01 7.74 4.70
N VAL A 101 8.15 8.51 4.03
CA VAL A 101 7.11 9.35 4.67
C VAL A 101 6.18 8.50 5.52
N SER A 102 5.67 7.37 4.98
CA SER A 102 4.76 6.51 5.73
C SER A 102 5.44 5.84 6.92
N LEU A 103 6.73 5.48 6.83
CA LEU A 103 7.52 5.04 7.98
C LEU A 103 7.63 6.16 9.03
N GLY A 104 8.00 7.38 8.62
CA GLY A 104 8.12 8.54 9.51
C GLY A 104 6.81 8.84 10.24
N LEU A 105 5.70 8.92 9.53
CA LEU A 105 4.37 9.09 10.12
C LEU A 105 3.98 7.92 11.04
N SER A 106 4.30 6.68 10.67
CA SER A 106 4.05 5.50 11.49
C SER A 106 4.82 5.56 12.82
N LEU A 107 6.07 6.01 12.80
CA LEU A 107 6.90 6.19 14.01
C LEU A 107 6.39 7.36 14.86
N ILE A 108 6.09 8.52 14.24
CA ILE A 108 5.50 9.69 14.92
C ILE A 108 4.15 9.34 15.58
N LEU A 109 3.38 8.42 15.01
CA LEU A 109 2.15 7.88 15.60
C LEU A 109 2.40 6.88 16.73
N TYR A 110 3.41 6.02 16.55
CA TYR A 110 3.68 4.92 17.46
C TYR A 110 4.14 5.38 18.84
N PHE A 111 5.02 6.39 18.93
CA PHE A 111 5.53 6.86 20.23
C PHE A 111 4.47 7.51 21.14
N PRO A 112 3.65 8.49 20.69
CA PRO A 112 2.67 9.15 21.55
C PRO A 112 1.30 8.46 21.59
N LEU A 113 0.83 7.88 20.47
CA LEU A 113 -0.54 7.36 20.33
C LEU A 113 -0.59 5.83 20.21
N ARG A 114 0.56 5.17 20.04
CA ARG A 114 0.70 3.71 19.83
C ARG A 114 -0.09 3.17 18.62
N VAL A 115 -0.57 4.03 17.73
CA VAL A 115 -1.30 3.69 16.51
C VAL A 115 -0.33 3.10 15.48
N ILE A 116 -0.71 1.97 14.88
CA ILE A 116 0.12 1.24 13.92
C ILE A 116 -0.51 1.33 12.52
N LEU A 117 -0.34 2.48 11.87
CA LEU A 117 -0.74 2.73 10.49
C LEU A 117 0.53 2.88 9.63
N PHE A 118 0.64 2.10 8.55
CA PHE A 118 1.80 2.09 7.65
C PHE A 118 1.39 1.58 6.27
N LEU A 119 1.46 2.43 5.26
CA LEU A 119 0.95 2.18 3.92
C LEU A 119 2.05 1.71 2.95
N GLY A 120 3.22 1.34 3.46
CA GLY A 120 4.37 0.91 2.66
C GLY A 120 4.08 -0.31 1.78
N SER A 121 3.28 -1.28 2.24
CA SER A 121 2.86 -2.44 1.44
C SER A 121 1.98 -2.04 0.25
N ASP A 122 1.14 -1.01 0.39
CA ASP A 122 0.32 -0.49 -0.72
C ASP A 122 1.19 0.24 -1.76
N PHE A 123 2.22 0.98 -1.34
CA PHE A 123 3.19 1.58 -2.25
C PHE A 123 4.07 0.53 -2.96
N VAL A 124 4.46 -0.55 -2.28
CA VAL A 124 5.18 -1.68 -2.90
C VAL A 124 4.29 -2.43 -3.91
N TYR A 125 3.01 -2.61 -3.60
CA TYR A 125 2.04 -3.16 -4.55
C TYR A 125 1.94 -2.30 -5.82
N VAL A 126 1.77 -0.98 -5.68
CA VAL A 126 1.74 -0.05 -6.82
C VAL A 126 3.08 -0.01 -7.56
N ALA A 127 4.22 -0.21 -6.88
CA ALA A 127 5.51 -0.37 -7.54
C ALA A 127 5.55 -1.60 -8.46
N GLY A 128 4.97 -2.73 -8.03
CA GLY A 128 4.80 -3.90 -8.89
C GLY A 128 3.95 -3.58 -10.12
N VAL A 129 2.81 -2.91 -9.93
CA VAL A 129 1.89 -2.54 -11.03
C VAL A 129 2.52 -1.54 -12.01
N ALA A 130 3.12 -0.46 -11.52
CA ALA A 130 3.63 0.62 -12.37
C ALA A 130 5.03 0.32 -12.94
N LEU A 131 5.97 -0.14 -12.11
CA LEU A 131 7.39 -0.32 -12.50
C LEU A 131 7.75 -1.76 -12.90
N GLY A 132 6.86 -2.72 -12.63
CA GLY A 132 7.07 -4.13 -12.95
C GLY A 132 8.27 -4.74 -12.23
N TRP A 133 8.55 -6.00 -12.58
CA TRP A 133 9.63 -6.77 -11.96
C TRP A 133 11.02 -6.12 -12.08
N ARG A 134 11.31 -5.49 -13.23
CA ARG A 134 12.66 -5.01 -13.59
C ARG A 134 13.12 -3.78 -12.79
N ARG A 135 12.21 -2.86 -12.44
CA ARG A 135 12.54 -1.61 -11.70
C ARG A 135 11.85 -1.49 -10.34
N GLY A 136 10.73 -2.18 -10.13
CA GLY A 136 10.00 -2.13 -8.86
C GLY A 136 10.75 -2.75 -7.68
N TRP A 137 11.74 -3.63 -7.92
CA TRP A 137 12.42 -4.38 -6.86
C TRP A 137 13.17 -3.48 -5.87
N MET A 138 13.69 -2.33 -6.31
CA MET A 138 14.32 -1.36 -5.41
C MET A 138 13.30 -0.73 -4.45
N VAL A 139 12.07 -0.49 -4.92
CA VAL A 139 10.98 0.01 -4.08
C VAL A 139 10.54 -1.07 -3.09
N MET A 140 10.42 -2.32 -3.54
CA MET A 140 10.18 -3.48 -2.67
C MET A 140 11.25 -3.58 -1.59
N LEU A 141 12.54 -3.49 -1.94
CA LEU A 141 13.65 -3.61 -0.98
C LEU A 141 13.64 -2.47 0.06
N VAL A 142 13.37 -1.23 -0.34
CA VAL A 142 13.19 -0.12 0.63
C VAL A 142 11.95 -0.34 1.52
N GLY A 143 10.86 -0.83 0.95
CA GLY A 143 9.65 -1.22 1.70
C GLY A 143 9.95 -2.28 2.75
N MET A 144 10.63 -3.35 2.36
CA MET A 144 11.08 -4.45 3.20
C MET A 144 11.99 -3.99 4.34
N LEU A 145 12.99 -3.15 4.06
CA LEU A 145 13.89 -2.62 5.09
C LEU A 145 13.16 -1.67 6.06
N SER A 146 12.28 -0.80 5.55
CA SER A 146 11.47 0.12 6.37
C SER A 146 10.55 -0.63 7.33
N LEU A 147 9.90 -1.67 6.80
CA LEU A 147 8.99 -2.57 7.49
C LEU A 147 9.74 -3.40 8.56
N LEU A 148 10.87 -4.01 8.20
CA LEU A 148 11.72 -4.76 9.14
C LEU A 148 12.24 -3.86 10.26
N ALA A 149 12.75 -2.66 9.94
CA ALA A 149 13.17 -1.68 10.95
C ALA A 149 12.02 -1.33 11.91
N ARG A 150 10.80 -1.12 11.39
CA ARG A 150 9.62 -0.86 12.22
C ARG A 150 9.28 -2.04 13.14
N VAL A 151 9.37 -3.28 12.65
CA VAL A 151 9.07 -4.48 13.45
C VAL A 151 10.14 -4.73 14.50
N LEU A 152 11.42 -4.55 14.18
CA LEU A 152 12.52 -4.66 15.16
C LEU A 152 12.38 -3.62 16.29
N LEU A 153 12.04 -2.36 15.96
CA LEU A 153 11.73 -1.31 16.94
C LEU A 153 10.46 -1.60 17.78
N GLN A 154 9.59 -2.50 17.32
CA GLN A 154 8.35 -2.87 18.02
C GLN A 154 8.52 -4.08 18.96
N GLY A 155 9.67 -4.78 18.91
CA GLY A 155 10.02 -5.90 19.80
C GLY A 155 9.17 -7.16 19.57
N VAL A 156 8.92 -7.51 18.30
CA VAL A 156 7.92 -8.53 17.91
C VAL A 156 8.55 -9.90 17.65
N GLU A 157 7.74 -10.95 17.81
CA GLU A 157 8.08 -12.35 17.52
C GLU A 157 8.54 -12.59 16.08
N TRP A 158 9.47 -13.53 15.90
CA TRP A 158 10.03 -13.90 14.60
C TRP A 158 9.01 -14.43 13.60
N LEU A 159 7.93 -15.09 14.05
CA LEU A 159 6.87 -15.58 13.16
C LEU A 159 6.10 -14.40 12.53
N TRP A 160 5.89 -13.33 13.28
CA TRP A 160 5.35 -12.07 12.75
C TRP A 160 6.31 -11.42 11.74
N VAL A 161 7.62 -11.40 12.03
CA VAL A 161 8.64 -10.91 11.07
C VAL A 161 8.55 -11.68 9.75
N LEU A 162 8.50 -13.02 9.80
CA LEU A 162 8.38 -13.89 8.63
C LEU A 162 7.09 -13.62 7.84
N TYR A 163 5.94 -13.54 8.52
CA TYR A 163 4.67 -13.21 7.87
C TYR A 163 4.72 -11.84 7.16
N VAL A 164 5.26 -10.84 7.84
CA VAL A 164 5.35 -9.46 7.34
C VAL A 164 6.31 -9.36 6.14
N VAL A 165 7.38 -10.17 6.12
CA VAL A 165 8.25 -10.39 4.95
C VAL A 165 7.47 -11.01 3.78
N LEU A 166 6.70 -12.07 4.03
CA LEU A 166 5.91 -12.75 3.01
C LEU A 166 4.79 -11.86 2.45
N ASP A 167 4.14 -11.05 3.28
CA ASP A 167 3.07 -10.13 2.87
C ASP A 167 3.57 -9.11 1.83
N VAL A 168 4.72 -8.50 2.05
CA VAL A 168 5.30 -7.52 1.10
C VAL A 168 5.79 -8.20 -0.19
N LEU A 169 6.34 -9.41 -0.10
CA LEU A 169 6.67 -10.22 -1.28
C LEU A 169 5.42 -10.56 -2.10
N ILE A 170 4.34 -11.01 -1.46
CA ILE A 170 3.04 -11.29 -2.08
C ILE A 170 2.49 -10.03 -2.78
N TYR A 171 2.49 -8.88 -2.10
CA TYR A 171 2.05 -7.62 -2.69
C TYR A 171 2.87 -7.21 -3.91
N TYR A 172 4.20 -7.32 -3.85
CA TYR A 172 5.08 -6.98 -4.97
C TYR A 172 4.90 -7.93 -6.18
N LEU A 173 4.88 -9.24 -5.92
CA LEU A 173 4.72 -10.27 -6.93
C LEU A 173 3.38 -10.14 -7.66
N MET A 174 2.29 -10.01 -6.90
CA MET A 174 0.96 -9.89 -7.48
C MET A 174 0.78 -8.57 -8.24
N GLY A 175 1.33 -7.45 -7.74
CA GLY A 175 1.39 -6.20 -8.51
C GLY A 175 2.13 -6.36 -9.84
N SER A 176 3.28 -7.06 -9.82
CA SER A 176 4.08 -7.34 -11.02
C SER A 176 3.35 -8.24 -12.03
N ILE A 177 2.61 -9.26 -11.56
CA ILE A 177 1.77 -10.13 -12.39
C ILE A 177 0.63 -9.32 -13.03
N ILE A 178 -0.01 -8.42 -12.28
CA ILE A 178 -1.10 -7.58 -12.79
C ILE A 178 -0.61 -6.66 -13.92
N ARG A 179 0.62 -6.12 -13.85
CA ARG A 179 1.22 -5.36 -14.95
C ARG A 179 1.29 -6.18 -16.25
N ILE A 180 1.69 -7.46 -16.14
CA ILE A 180 1.79 -8.39 -17.27
C ILE A 180 0.39 -8.72 -17.82
N VAL A 181 -0.56 -9.05 -16.94
CA VAL A 181 -1.94 -9.40 -17.34
C VAL A 181 -2.62 -8.25 -18.08
N LEU A 182 -2.50 -7.03 -17.55
CA LEU A 182 -3.07 -5.83 -18.17
C LEU A 182 -2.31 -5.35 -19.42
N HIS A 183 -1.20 -5.99 -19.77
CA HIS A 183 -0.30 -5.55 -20.84
C HIS A 183 0.01 -4.04 -20.72
N MET A 184 0.34 -3.59 -19.50
CA MET A 184 0.70 -2.19 -19.20
C MET A 184 2.09 -1.85 -19.75
N ASP A 185 2.19 -1.86 -21.08
CA ASP A 185 3.25 -1.25 -21.84
C ASP A 185 2.77 0.13 -22.31
N ALA A 186 3.02 1.13 -21.46
CA ALA A 186 3.04 2.54 -21.85
C ALA A 186 1.74 3.18 -22.38
N ASP A 187 0.62 2.48 -22.48
CA ASP A 187 -0.67 3.10 -22.80
C ASP A 187 -1.43 3.61 -21.57
N VAL A 188 -2.25 4.62 -21.80
CA VAL A 188 -2.84 5.47 -20.76
C VAL A 188 -3.83 4.67 -19.91
N LEU A 189 -3.48 4.38 -18.64
CA LEU A 189 -4.34 3.68 -17.68
C LEU A 189 -5.80 4.16 -17.78
N SER A 190 -6.70 3.26 -18.17
CA SER A 190 -8.13 3.53 -18.20
C SER A 190 -8.70 3.47 -16.77
N TRP A 191 -9.92 4.00 -16.61
CA TRP A 191 -10.65 3.86 -15.33
C TRP A 191 -10.95 2.39 -14.99
N SER A 192 -11.21 1.56 -16.01
CA SER A 192 -11.33 0.11 -15.88
C SER A 192 -10.06 -0.55 -15.34
N ASP A 193 -8.87 -0.11 -15.78
CA ASP A 193 -7.60 -0.69 -15.30
C ASP A 193 -7.34 -0.32 -13.84
N ILE A 194 -7.62 0.93 -13.45
CA ILE A 194 -7.52 1.38 -12.05
C ILE A 194 -8.47 0.58 -11.16
N LEU A 195 -9.71 0.33 -11.62
CA LEU A 195 -10.67 -0.51 -10.90
C LEU A 195 -10.21 -1.97 -10.83
N PHE A 196 -9.67 -2.54 -11.92
CA PHE A 196 -9.13 -3.89 -11.94
C PHE A 196 -7.97 -4.06 -10.95
N VAL A 197 -7.04 -3.10 -10.92
CA VAL A 197 -5.95 -3.06 -9.94
C VAL A 197 -6.52 -2.99 -8.51
N CYS A 198 -7.51 -2.13 -8.26
CA CYS A 198 -8.14 -2.02 -6.94
C CYS A 198 -8.86 -3.31 -6.50
N MET A 199 -9.58 -3.99 -7.39
CA MET A 199 -10.23 -5.26 -7.08
C MET A 199 -9.21 -6.37 -6.80
N ASN A 200 -8.15 -6.44 -7.61
CA ASN A 200 -7.06 -7.39 -7.35
C ASN A 200 -6.34 -7.08 -6.02
N LYS A 201 -6.21 -5.83 -5.60
CA LYS A 201 -5.65 -5.49 -4.28
C LYS A 201 -6.43 -6.14 -3.13
N ILE A 202 -7.76 -6.27 -3.25
CA ILE A 202 -8.59 -6.98 -2.26
C ILE A 202 -8.28 -8.48 -2.28
N LEU A 203 -8.18 -9.09 -3.46
CA LEU A 203 -7.83 -10.52 -3.61
C LEU A 203 -6.42 -10.83 -3.05
N VAL A 204 -5.46 -9.95 -3.25
CA VAL A 204 -4.10 -10.08 -2.68
C VAL A 204 -4.11 -9.92 -1.16
N SER A 205 -4.93 -8.99 -0.64
CA SER A 205 -5.15 -8.82 0.80
C SER A 205 -5.72 -10.09 1.44
N LEU A 206 -6.73 -10.70 0.79
CA LEU A 206 -7.32 -11.99 1.15
C LEU A 206 -6.31 -13.14 1.10
N PHE A 207 -5.53 -13.25 0.03
CA PHE A 207 -4.54 -14.32 -0.12
C PHE A 207 -3.48 -14.28 0.99
N SER A 208 -2.98 -13.09 1.33
CA SER A 208 -2.07 -12.93 2.46
C SER A 208 -2.74 -13.19 3.82
N ALA A 209 -4.02 -12.86 4.00
CA ALA A 209 -4.77 -13.25 5.19
C ALA A 209 -4.89 -14.78 5.33
N ALA A 210 -5.09 -15.49 4.21
CA ALA A 210 -5.10 -16.95 4.18
C ALA A 210 -3.71 -17.53 4.49
N CYS A 211 -2.62 -16.96 3.97
CA CYS A 211 -1.25 -17.35 4.36
C CYS A 211 -1.01 -17.20 5.87
N TRP A 212 -1.53 -16.15 6.51
CA TRP A 212 -1.45 -16.00 7.97
C TRP A 212 -2.20 -17.09 8.73
N LEU A 213 -3.43 -17.41 8.31
CA LEU A 213 -4.23 -18.50 8.89
C LEU A 213 -3.53 -19.87 8.79
N LEU A 214 -2.83 -20.12 7.68
CA LEU A 214 -2.06 -21.36 7.48
C LEU A 214 -0.77 -21.43 8.32
N LEU A 215 -0.19 -20.28 8.66
CA LEU A 215 1.03 -20.17 9.49
C LEU A 215 0.74 -20.27 11.00
N MET A 216 -0.39 -19.74 11.45
CA MET A 216 -0.75 -19.60 12.86
C MET A 216 -1.93 -20.50 13.26
N GLN A 217 -1.85 -21.78 12.87
CA GLN A 217 -2.94 -22.77 12.83
C GLN A 217 -3.80 -22.84 14.11
N ASP A 218 -3.21 -22.63 15.28
CA ASP A 218 -3.89 -22.70 16.58
C ASP A 218 -4.63 -21.41 16.98
N THR A 219 -4.48 -20.29 16.26
CA THR A 219 -5.01 -18.96 16.65
C THR A 219 -6.05 -18.41 15.67
N TRP A 220 -7.07 -19.21 15.37
CA TRP A 220 -8.18 -18.86 14.47
C TRP A 220 -8.78 -17.45 14.73
N SER A 221 -8.94 -17.05 16.00
CA SER A 221 -9.45 -15.72 16.39
C SER A 221 -8.56 -14.56 15.91
N ASN A 222 -7.24 -14.70 16.03
CA ASN A 222 -6.28 -13.69 15.56
C ASN A 222 -6.30 -13.58 14.04
N GLY A 223 -6.36 -14.72 13.33
CA GLY A 223 -6.44 -14.75 11.88
C GLY A 223 -7.76 -14.20 11.34
N PHE A 224 -8.87 -14.47 12.02
CA PHE A 224 -10.18 -13.92 11.67
C PHE A 224 -10.25 -12.40 11.84
N SER A 225 -9.71 -11.88 12.95
CA SER A 225 -9.60 -10.44 13.21
C SER A 225 -8.72 -9.74 12.16
N LEU A 226 -7.59 -10.36 11.79
CA LEU A 226 -6.71 -9.87 10.72
C LEU A 226 -7.39 -9.88 9.35
N LEU A 227 -8.22 -10.90 9.06
CA LEU A 227 -8.99 -11.02 7.82
C LEU A 227 -10.10 -9.96 7.74
N LEU A 228 -10.87 -9.74 8.82
CA LEU A 228 -11.86 -8.65 8.90
C LEU A 228 -11.21 -7.28 8.71
N PHE A 229 -10.08 -7.03 9.37
CA PHE A 229 -9.32 -5.80 9.17
C PHE A 229 -8.86 -5.64 7.71
N ARG A 230 -8.35 -6.69 7.09
CA ARG A 230 -7.88 -6.70 5.69
C ARG A 230 -8.98 -6.56 4.63
N LEU A 231 -10.23 -6.91 4.96
CA LEU A 231 -11.39 -6.85 4.07
C LEU A 231 -12.24 -5.59 4.22
N VAL A 232 -12.40 -5.09 5.44
CA VAL A 232 -13.33 -3.99 5.75
C VAL A 232 -12.56 -2.71 5.99
N ALA A 233 -11.57 -2.78 6.87
CA ALA A 233 -10.89 -1.62 7.41
C ALA A 233 -9.79 -1.11 6.45
N TRP A 234 -8.91 -2.00 5.98
CA TRP A 234 -7.79 -1.66 5.10
C TRP A 234 -8.21 -1.12 3.72
N PRO A 235 -9.23 -1.66 3.02
CA PRO A 235 -9.60 -1.18 1.69
C PRO A 235 -10.12 0.27 1.69
N LEU A 236 -10.79 0.71 2.77
CA LEU A 236 -11.25 2.09 2.93
C LEU A 236 -10.11 3.13 2.96
N ILE A 237 -8.91 2.71 3.34
CA ILE A 237 -7.71 3.56 3.34
C ILE A 237 -6.90 3.34 2.06
N SER A 238 -6.62 2.07 1.72
CA SER A 238 -5.68 1.71 0.65
C SER A 238 -6.24 1.97 -0.75
N LEU A 239 -7.52 1.68 -1.02
CA LEU A 239 -8.06 1.80 -2.38
C LEU A 239 -8.16 3.24 -2.87
N PRO A 240 -8.62 4.24 -2.07
CA PRO A 240 -8.61 5.63 -2.51
C PRO A 240 -7.19 6.17 -2.71
N LEU A 241 -6.21 5.69 -1.91
CA LEU A 241 -4.80 6.08 -2.02
C LEU A 241 -4.15 5.52 -3.29
N ILE A 242 -4.36 4.23 -3.56
CA ILE A 242 -3.91 3.54 -4.78
C ILE A 242 -4.57 4.20 -6.01
N SER A 243 -5.88 4.45 -5.96
CA SER A 243 -6.62 5.10 -7.04
C SER A 243 -6.06 6.49 -7.34
N LEU A 244 -5.86 7.34 -6.32
CA LEU A 244 -5.29 8.67 -6.50
C LEU A 244 -3.87 8.58 -7.07
N LEU A 245 -3.01 7.72 -6.51
CA LEU A 245 -1.64 7.55 -6.98
C LEU A 245 -1.60 7.12 -8.45
N LEU A 246 -2.43 6.16 -8.86
CA LEU A 246 -2.53 5.73 -10.26
C LEU A 246 -3.08 6.84 -11.18
N MET A 247 -4.00 7.70 -10.70
CA MET A 247 -4.46 8.87 -11.46
C MET A 247 -3.35 9.92 -11.63
N LEU A 248 -2.56 10.21 -10.59
CA LEU A 248 -1.43 11.14 -10.69
C LEU A 248 -0.36 10.61 -11.67
N LEU A 249 -0.05 9.30 -11.59
CA LEU A 249 0.87 8.64 -12.53
C LEU A 249 0.36 8.63 -13.97
N ARG A 250 -0.96 8.47 -14.18
CA ARG A 250 -1.62 8.56 -15.48
C ARG A 250 -1.51 9.98 -16.07
N GLU A 251 -1.73 11.00 -15.26
CA GLU A 251 -1.64 12.40 -15.69
C GLU A 251 -0.20 12.76 -16.09
N ASP A 252 0.78 12.41 -15.24
CA ASP A 252 2.21 12.58 -15.54
C ASP A 252 2.59 11.87 -16.85
N TYR A 253 2.10 10.64 -17.08
CA TYR A 253 2.34 9.90 -18.32
C TYR A 253 1.75 10.61 -19.55
N ARG A 254 0.49 11.08 -19.44
CA ARG A 254 -0.23 11.76 -20.52
C ARG A 254 0.48 13.05 -20.96
N GLU A 255 0.91 13.88 -20.01
CA GLU A 255 1.67 15.09 -20.29
C GLU A 255 3.04 14.79 -20.91
N SER A 256 3.73 13.77 -20.40
CA SER A 256 5.04 13.35 -20.93
C SER A 256 4.93 12.93 -22.40
N ARG A 257 3.91 12.15 -22.76
CA ARG A 257 3.64 11.75 -24.16
C ARG A 257 3.31 12.95 -25.04
N LEU A 258 2.55 13.93 -24.52
CA LEU A 258 2.21 15.15 -25.25
C LEU A 258 3.42 16.05 -25.48
N ALA A 259 4.33 16.14 -24.51
CA ALA A 259 5.61 16.84 -24.66
C ALA A 259 6.50 16.19 -25.73
N ALA A 260 6.64 14.85 -25.72
CA ALA A 260 7.39 14.12 -26.74
C ALA A 260 6.85 14.38 -28.17
N MET A 261 5.53 14.36 -28.36
CA MET A 261 4.89 14.65 -29.65
C MET A 261 5.08 16.09 -30.15
N LEU A 262 5.39 17.03 -29.26
CA LEU A 262 5.72 18.41 -29.62
C LEU A 262 7.20 18.55 -30.01
N ASP A 263 8.09 17.84 -29.30
CA ASP A 263 9.53 17.88 -29.55
C ASP A 263 9.89 17.20 -30.90
N ASP A 264 9.29 16.04 -31.21
CA ASP A 264 9.43 15.38 -32.52
C ASP A 264 9.02 16.29 -33.68
N LYS A 265 8.00 17.15 -33.49
CA LYS A 265 7.57 18.14 -34.49
C LYS A 265 8.57 19.28 -34.64
N CYS A 266 9.17 19.75 -33.54
CA CYS A 266 10.24 20.75 -33.58
C CYS A 266 11.46 20.20 -34.33
N VAL A 267 11.91 18.98 -34.02
CA VAL A 267 13.01 18.33 -34.74
C VAL A 267 12.69 18.17 -36.23
N ALA A 268 11.52 17.65 -36.59
CA ALA A 268 11.09 17.52 -37.97
C ALA A 268 11.06 18.86 -38.73
N SER A 269 10.56 19.93 -38.11
CA SER A 269 10.57 21.27 -38.73
C SER A 269 11.98 21.82 -38.97
N SER A 270 12.95 21.49 -38.10
CA SER A 270 14.33 21.95 -38.22
C SER A 270 15.11 21.22 -39.32
N VAL A 271 14.72 19.97 -39.63
CA VAL A 271 15.30 19.16 -40.71
C VAL A 271 14.66 19.52 -42.05
N SER A 272 13.38 19.85 -42.09
CA SER A 272 12.68 20.32 -43.31
C SER A 272 13.04 21.75 -43.75
N ALA A 273 13.83 22.47 -42.96
CA ALA A 273 14.26 23.85 -43.22
C ALA A 273 15.74 23.95 -43.67
N ARG A 274 16.33 22.83 -44.14
CA ARG A 274 17.66 22.73 -44.74
C ARG A 274 17.57 22.07 -46.11
#